data_AF-A0A432AQ60-F1
#
_entry.id   AF-A0A432AQ60-F1
#
_cell.length_a   1.000
_cell.length_b   1.000
_cell.length_c   1.000
_cell.angle_alpha   90.00
_cell.angle_beta   90.00
_cell.angle_gamma   90.00
#
_symmetry.space_group_name_H-M   'P 1'
#
loop_
_entity.id
_entity.type
_entity.pdbx_description
1 polymer ?
#
loop_
_entity_poly.entity_id
_entity_poly.type
_entity_poly.pdbx_seq_one_letter_code
_entity_poly.pdbx_strand_id
1 'polypeptide(L)'
;MRSLHQVAASEIAVIPYYLKGYQQHGLQYGINEYERAEPLGAQCTNCHTILWITGRNDPILNEDDSNIPDSGPIYREYYKNKLKRFLSSLPLCPNCHQQAYDLFINNTTLTRFEDGSPAPKYPEEYYGVDEEMSALMKDKAVWWYGNQAEAKRLNLKLL
;
A
#
# COMPACT_ATOMS: atom_id res chain seq x y z
N MET A 1 9.69 -13.73 -12.28
CA MET A 1 9.57 -13.71 -10.80
C MET A 1 9.53 -12.26 -10.35
N ARG A 2 8.83 -11.96 -9.25
CA ARG A 2 8.83 -10.60 -8.65
C ARG A 2 10.10 -10.40 -7.82
N SER A 3 10.56 -9.16 -7.73
CA SER A 3 11.72 -8.74 -6.94
C SER A 3 11.45 -7.39 -6.27
N LEU A 4 12.20 -7.10 -5.21
CA LEU A 4 12.14 -5.82 -4.51
C LEU A 4 12.92 -4.76 -5.29
N HIS A 5 12.30 -3.60 -5.46
CA HIS A 5 12.88 -2.43 -6.10
C HIS A 5 12.46 -1.17 -5.35
N GLN A 6 13.18 -0.07 -5.59
CA GLN A 6 12.67 1.26 -5.30
C GLN A 6 12.20 1.92 -6.60
N VAL A 7 11.07 2.63 -6.51
CA VAL A 7 10.49 3.40 -7.60
C VAL A 7 9.96 4.72 -7.03
N ALA A 8 9.81 5.74 -7.86
CA ALA A 8 9.13 6.96 -7.44
C ALA A 8 7.64 6.65 -7.19
N ALA A 9 7.08 7.16 -6.09
CA ALA A 9 5.69 6.90 -5.71
C ALA A 9 4.69 7.26 -6.83
N SER A 10 4.92 8.39 -7.50
CA SER A 10 4.11 8.84 -8.63
C SER A 10 4.09 7.88 -9.82
N GLU A 11 5.16 7.11 -10.07
CA GLU A 11 5.21 6.14 -11.18
C GLU A 11 4.28 4.94 -10.95
N ILE A 12 3.89 4.69 -9.71
CA ILE A 12 2.95 3.63 -9.32
C ILE A 12 1.66 4.18 -8.71
N ALA A 13 1.31 5.44 -8.99
CA ALA A 13 0.09 6.09 -8.52
C ALA A 13 -0.07 6.13 -6.98
N VAL A 14 1.03 6.07 -6.24
CA VAL A 14 1.06 6.27 -4.80
C VAL A 14 1.25 7.76 -4.53
N ILE A 15 0.48 8.29 -3.59
CA ILE A 15 0.51 9.71 -3.20
C ILE A 15 1.01 9.79 -1.75
N PRO A 16 2.30 10.06 -1.52
CA PRO A 16 2.79 10.43 -0.19
C PRO A 16 2.30 11.84 0.14
N TYR A 17 1.74 12.04 1.34
CA TYR A 17 1.27 13.35 1.77
C TYR A 17 1.44 13.56 3.27
N TYR A 18 1.54 14.82 3.67
CA TYR A 18 1.52 15.26 5.04
C TYR A 18 0.10 15.69 5.44
N LEU A 19 -0.33 15.28 6.62
CA LEU A 19 -1.57 15.76 7.21
C LEU A 19 -1.30 16.99 8.08
N LYS A 20 -2.14 18.03 7.93
CA LYS A 20 -2.04 19.25 8.73
C LYS A 20 -2.22 18.93 10.21
N GLY A 21 -1.27 19.39 11.03
CA GLY A 21 -1.26 19.15 12.47
C GLY A 21 -0.63 17.81 12.88
N TYR A 22 -0.21 16.98 11.92
CA TYR A 22 0.38 15.66 12.18
C TYR A 22 1.74 15.48 11.51
N GLN A 23 2.35 16.54 10.96
CA GLN A 23 3.60 16.46 10.20
C GLN A 23 4.74 15.79 10.98
N GLN A 24 4.76 15.93 12.32
CA GLN A 24 5.73 15.29 13.21
C GLN A 24 5.71 13.75 13.20
N HIS A 25 4.58 13.14 12.81
CA HIS A 25 4.43 11.68 12.71
C HIS A 25 4.98 11.12 11.39
N GLY A 26 5.26 12.01 10.42
CA GLY A 26 5.73 11.67 9.10
C GLY A 26 4.60 11.60 8.07
N LEU A 27 4.86 10.86 6.99
CA LEU A 27 3.95 10.77 5.85
C LEU A 27 2.80 9.77 6.07
N GLN A 28 1.67 10.08 5.47
CA GLN A 28 0.69 9.09 5.05
C GLN A 28 0.80 8.83 3.56
N TYR A 29 0.15 7.75 3.13
CA TYR A 29 0.14 7.32 1.76
C TYR A 29 -1.28 7.05 1.29
N GLY A 30 -1.66 7.73 0.22
CA GLY A 30 -2.89 7.52 -0.53
C GLY A 30 -2.59 6.86 -1.87
N ILE A 31 -3.66 6.51 -2.58
CA ILE A 31 -3.59 5.91 -3.91
C ILE A 31 -4.41 6.78 -4.86
N ASN A 32 -3.86 7.09 -6.03
CA ASN A 32 -4.64 7.65 -7.12
C ASN A 32 -5.41 6.53 -7.83
N GLU A 33 -6.68 6.36 -7.51
CA GLU A 33 -7.54 5.29 -8.04
C GLU A 33 -7.86 5.41 -9.54
N TYR A 34 -7.63 6.58 -10.14
CA TYR A 34 -7.88 6.84 -11.56
C TYR A 34 -6.70 6.45 -12.46
N GLU A 35 -5.61 5.95 -11.89
CA GLU A 35 -4.41 5.59 -12.62
C GLU A 35 -4.25 4.07 -12.85
N ARG A 36 -3.65 3.74 -14.00
CA ARG A 36 -3.48 2.35 -14.50
C ARG A 36 -2.59 1.44 -13.63
N ALA A 37 -1.96 2.00 -12.60
CA ALA A 37 -1.02 1.28 -11.75
C ALA A 37 -1.74 0.31 -10.80
N GLU A 38 -2.99 0.60 -10.40
CA GLU A 38 -3.79 -0.22 -9.46
C GLU A 38 -2.95 -0.64 -8.24
N PRO A 39 -2.30 0.31 -7.53
CA PRO A 39 -1.38 -0.02 -6.47
C PRO A 39 -2.16 -0.59 -5.28
N LEU A 40 -1.62 -1.68 -4.73
CA LEU A 40 -2.02 -2.25 -3.45
C LEU A 40 -0.78 -2.33 -2.59
N GLY A 41 -0.96 -2.37 -1.27
CA GLY A 41 0.19 -2.34 -0.37
C GLY A 41 0.05 -3.26 0.83
N ALA A 42 1.15 -3.41 1.52
CA ALA A 42 1.21 -4.02 2.83
C ALA A 42 2.10 -3.20 3.75
N GLN A 43 1.61 -2.85 4.94
CA GLN A 43 2.41 -2.14 5.93
C GLN A 43 2.94 -3.10 6.98
N CYS A 44 4.24 -3.00 7.27
CA CYS A 44 4.88 -3.74 8.34
C CYS A 44 4.43 -3.21 9.70
N THR A 45 4.13 -4.09 10.65
CA THR A 45 3.78 -3.71 12.02
C THR A 45 5.01 -3.33 12.85
N ASN A 46 6.19 -3.87 12.51
CA ASN A 46 7.42 -3.68 13.30
C ASN A 46 8.14 -2.35 12.98
N CYS A 47 8.16 -1.92 11.72
CA CYS A 47 8.89 -0.72 11.30
C CYS A 47 8.07 0.22 10.38
N HIS A 48 6.78 -0.07 10.21
CA HIS A 48 5.81 0.77 9.49
C HIS A 48 6.12 1.04 8.00
N THR A 49 7.18 0.43 7.47
CA THR A 49 7.51 0.45 6.05
C THR A 49 6.39 -0.19 5.25
N ILE A 50 5.97 0.49 4.18
CA ILE A 50 5.00 0.00 3.22
C ILE A 50 5.73 -0.65 2.06
N LEU A 51 5.27 -1.84 1.66
CA LEU A 51 5.62 -2.48 0.41
C LEU A 51 4.44 -2.39 -0.55
N TRP A 52 4.66 -1.79 -1.71
CA TRP A 52 3.67 -1.67 -2.77
C TRP A 52 3.78 -2.79 -3.78
N ILE A 53 2.65 -3.17 -4.37
CA ILE A 53 2.54 -4.13 -5.47
C ILE A 53 1.53 -3.65 -6.51
N THR A 54 1.57 -4.21 -7.70
CA THR A 54 0.49 -4.08 -8.68
C THR A 54 -0.49 -5.23 -8.54
N GLY A 55 -1.72 -4.94 -8.10
CA GLY A 55 -2.70 -5.96 -7.69
C GLY A 55 -3.14 -6.92 -8.78
N ARG A 56 -3.23 -6.44 -10.03
CA ARG A 56 -3.87 -7.11 -11.17
C ARG A 56 -3.45 -8.56 -11.44
N ASN A 57 -2.18 -8.88 -11.20
CA ASN A 57 -1.62 -10.20 -11.53
C ASN A 57 -1.30 -11.01 -10.27
N ASP A 58 -1.73 -10.56 -9.09
CA ASP A 58 -1.48 -11.32 -7.87
C ASP A 58 -2.42 -12.53 -7.81
N PRO A 59 -1.89 -13.77 -7.77
CA PRO A 59 -2.71 -14.97 -7.85
C PRO A 59 -3.60 -15.17 -6.61
N ILE A 60 -3.24 -14.61 -5.45
CA ILE A 60 -4.05 -14.71 -4.23
C ILE A 60 -5.15 -13.67 -4.28
N LEU A 61 -4.85 -12.43 -4.69
CA LEU A 61 -5.86 -11.37 -4.75
C LEU A 61 -6.87 -11.58 -5.89
N ASN A 62 -6.47 -12.24 -6.97
CA ASN A 62 -7.31 -12.53 -8.14
C ASN A 62 -7.67 -14.02 -8.27
N GLU A 63 -7.65 -14.78 -7.18
CA GLU A 63 -8.16 -16.16 -7.19
C GLU A 63 -9.67 -16.18 -7.50
N ASP A 64 -10.14 -17.24 -8.15
CA ASP A 64 -11.55 -17.44 -8.47
C ASP A 64 -12.40 -17.58 -7.19
N ASP A 65 -13.35 -16.68 -7.02
CA ASP A 65 -14.29 -16.62 -5.91
C ASP A 65 -15.75 -16.79 -6.33
N SER A 66 -16.01 -17.34 -7.52
CA SER A 66 -17.37 -17.54 -8.08
C SER A 66 -18.30 -18.39 -7.19
N ASN A 67 -17.74 -19.19 -6.27
CA ASN A 67 -18.49 -20.02 -5.33
C ASN A 67 -18.67 -19.37 -3.95
N ILE A 68 -18.14 -18.17 -3.73
CA ILE A 68 -18.25 -17.42 -2.48
C ILE A 68 -19.45 -16.45 -2.60
N PRO A 69 -20.35 -16.40 -1.61
CA PRO A 69 -21.42 -15.40 -1.61
C PRO A 69 -20.87 -13.98 -1.61
N ASP A 70 -21.55 -13.03 -2.24
CA ASP A 70 -21.10 -11.62 -2.31
C ASP A 70 -21.14 -10.88 -0.96
N SER A 71 -21.74 -11.48 0.07
CA SER A 71 -21.86 -10.87 1.40
C SER A 71 -22.11 -11.91 2.51
N GLY A 72 -22.10 -11.44 3.75
CA GLY A 72 -22.37 -12.26 4.93
C GLY A 72 -21.13 -12.86 5.60
N PRO A 73 -21.31 -13.70 6.63
CA PRO A 73 -20.20 -14.22 7.43
C PRO A 73 -19.17 -15.01 6.63
N ILE A 74 -19.65 -15.86 5.69
CA ILE A 74 -18.79 -16.69 4.83
C ILE A 74 -17.88 -15.79 3.96
N TYR A 75 -18.46 -14.78 3.31
CA TYR A 75 -17.71 -13.80 2.52
C TYR A 75 -16.64 -13.09 3.36
N ARG A 76 -17.00 -12.61 4.55
CA ARG A 76 -16.09 -11.88 5.44
C ARG A 76 -14.92 -12.75 5.89
N GLU A 77 -15.20 -14.00 6.25
CA GLU A 77 -14.16 -14.95 6.65
C GLU A 77 -13.23 -15.30 5.49
N TYR A 78 -13.80 -15.58 4.32
CA TYR A 78 -13.06 -15.81 3.08
C TYR A 78 -12.13 -14.65 2.78
N TYR A 79 -12.65 -13.41 2.75
CA TYR A 79 -11.85 -12.22 2.44
C TYR A 79 -10.75 -11.97 3.48
N LYS A 80 -11.05 -12.15 4.77
CA LYS A 80 -10.04 -12.05 5.85
C LYS A 80 -8.90 -13.08 5.65
N ASN A 81 -9.25 -14.31 5.30
CA ASN A 81 -8.26 -15.37 5.03
C ASN A 81 -7.47 -15.11 3.74
N LYS A 82 -8.12 -14.58 2.69
CA LYS A 82 -7.47 -14.13 1.44
C LYS A 82 -6.41 -13.08 1.72
N LEU A 83 -6.75 -12.02 2.47
CA LEU A 83 -5.80 -10.99 2.87
C LEU A 83 -4.66 -11.52 3.75
N LYS A 84 -4.97 -12.41 4.71
CA LYS A 84 -3.93 -13.04 5.54
C LYS A 84 -2.93 -13.85 4.71
N ARG A 85 -3.41 -14.65 3.75
CA ARG A 85 -2.55 -15.39 2.81
C ARG A 85 -1.72 -14.44 1.96
N PHE A 86 -2.34 -13.39 1.43
CA PHE A 86 -1.64 -12.38 0.65
C PHE A 86 -0.48 -11.75 1.44
N LEU A 87 -0.73 -11.22 2.64
CA LEU A 87 0.30 -10.60 3.48
C LEU A 87 1.42 -11.59 3.86
N SER A 88 1.07 -12.87 4.05
CA SER A 88 2.04 -13.94 4.35
C SER A 88 2.87 -14.37 3.13
N SER A 89 2.39 -14.09 1.92
CA SER A 89 3.07 -14.45 0.66
C SER A 89 4.11 -13.43 0.21
N LEU A 90 4.08 -12.22 0.77
CA LEU A 90 5.02 -11.15 0.46
C LEU A 90 6.43 -11.52 0.94
N PRO A 91 7.49 -10.97 0.30
CA PRO A 91 8.87 -11.15 0.78
C PRO A 91 9.03 -10.54 2.17
N LEU A 92 10.14 -10.83 2.85
CA LEU A 92 10.49 -10.17 4.11
C LEU A 92 10.50 -8.64 3.93
N CYS A 93 10.15 -7.91 5.00
CA CYS A 93 10.16 -6.46 4.97
C CYS A 93 11.52 -5.92 4.50
N PRO A 94 11.56 -5.05 3.47
CA PRO A 94 12.84 -4.58 2.92
C PRO A 94 13.65 -3.72 3.90
N ASN A 95 12.99 -3.14 4.91
CA ASN A 95 13.65 -2.27 5.90
C ASN A 95 14.09 -3.01 7.17
N CYS A 96 13.24 -3.87 7.74
CA CYS A 96 13.53 -4.57 9.01
C CYS A 96 13.74 -6.09 8.87
N HIS A 97 13.58 -6.64 7.67
CA HIS A 97 13.74 -8.06 7.34
C HIS A 97 12.83 -9.03 8.10
N GLN A 98 11.76 -8.54 8.73
CA GLN A 98 10.76 -9.38 9.39
C GLN A 98 9.58 -9.69 8.47
N GLN A 99 9.00 -10.90 8.60
CA GLN A 99 7.71 -11.25 8.00
C GLN A 99 6.57 -10.77 8.91
N ALA A 100 6.37 -9.46 8.96
CA ALA A 100 5.50 -8.82 9.96
C ALA A 100 4.49 -7.84 9.32
N TYR A 101 4.03 -8.13 8.10
CA TYR A 101 2.96 -7.38 7.46
C TYR A 101 1.61 -7.72 8.08
N ASP A 102 0.90 -6.72 8.59
CA ASP A 102 -0.38 -6.88 9.29
C ASP A 102 -1.51 -6.02 8.71
N LEU A 103 -1.17 -5.01 7.91
CA LEU A 103 -2.13 -4.11 7.29
C LEU A 103 -2.05 -4.23 5.77
N PHE A 104 -3.14 -4.69 5.15
CA PHE A 104 -3.34 -4.61 3.71
C PHE A 104 -3.84 -3.21 3.34
N ILE A 105 -3.26 -2.62 2.29
CA ILE A 105 -3.56 -1.26 1.83
C ILE A 105 -4.24 -1.32 0.46
N ASN A 106 -5.39 -0.66 0.37
CA ASN A 106 -6.13 -0.35 -0.85
C ASN A 106 -6.58 1.12 -0.83
N ASN A 107 -7.35 1.55 -1.83
CA ASN A 107 -7.84 2.94 -1.96
C ASN A 107 -8.71 3.44 -0.79
N THR A 108 -9.23 2.54 0.06
CA THR A 108 -10.04 2.87 1.24
C THR A 108 -9.29 2.73 2.56
N THR A 109 -8.04 2.26 2.53
CA THR A 109 -7.27 2.00 3.75
C THR A 109 -6.50 3.24 4.17
N LEU A 110 -6.69 3.67 5.42
CA LEU A 110 -5.82 4.65 6.06
C LEU A 110 -4.56 3.95 6.58
N THR A 111 -3.40 4.40 6.12
CA THR A 111 -2.10 3.86 6.55
C THR A 111 -1.72 4.40 7.93
N ARG A 112 -0.92 3.66 8.69
CA ARG A 112 -0.22 4.25 9.84
C ARG A 112 0.84 5.22 9.31
N PHE A 113 1.14 6.24 10.10
CA PHE A 113 2.25 7.13 9.82
C PHE A 113 3.60 6.39 9.87
N GLU A 114 4.67 7.05 9.41
CA GLU A 114 6.02 6.48 9.36
C GLU A 114 6.56 6.14 10.76
N ASP A 115 6.13 6.86 11.81
CA ASP A 115 6.44 6.56 13.21
C ASP A 115 5.55 5.47 13.83
N GLY A 116 4.57 4.95 13.08
CA GLY A 116 3.63 3.91 13.51
C GLY A 116 2.37 4.41 14.19
N SER A 117 2.25 5.72 14.43
CA SER A 117 1.02 6.29 14.97
C SER A 117 -0.17 6.03 14.02
N PRO A 118 -1.37 5.82 14.57
CA PRO A 118 -2.56 5.58 13.76
C PRO A 118 -2.95 6.84 12.99
N ALA A 119 -3.60 6.66 11.83
CA ALA A 119 -4.26 7.76 11.16
C ALA A 119 -5.34 8.39 12.06
N PRO A 120 -5.51 9.73 12.00
CA PRO A 120 -6.53 10.41 12.78
C PRO A 120 -7.93 9.94 12.42
N LYS A 121 -8.86 9.99 13.38
CA LYS A 121 -10.25 9.62 13.13
C LYS A 121 -10.94 10.67 12.26
N TYR A 122 -11.48 10.23 11.13
CA TYR A 122 -12.30 11.08 10.28
C TYR A 122 -13.74 11.17 10.82
N PRO A 123 -14.40 12.35 10.81
CA PRO A 123 -13.89 13.67 10.40
C PRO A 123 -13.30 14.52 11.53
N GLU A 124 -13.43 14.08 12.79
CA GLU A 124 -13.22 14.90 13.99
C GLU A 124 -11.77 15.39 14.16
N GLU A 125 -10.80 14.60 13.69
CA GLU A 125 -9.37 14.83 13.87
C GLU A 125 -8.64 15.11 12.54
N TYR A 126 -9.39 15.23 11.43
CA TYR A 126 -8.84 15.39 10.08
C TYR A 126 -8.85 16.85 9.64
N TYR A 127 -7.69 17.50 9.67
CA TYR A 127 -7.53 18.92 9.31
C TYR A 127 -7.14 19.15 7.84
N GLY A 128 -7.17 18.10 7.01
CA GLY A 128 -6.80 18.15 5.60
C GLY A 128 -5.32 17.91 5.32
N VAL A 129 -4.97 17.95 4.04
CA VAL A 129 -3.61 17.77 3.53
C VAL A 129 -2.84 19.09 3.58
N ASP A 130 -1.57 19.00 3.94
CA ASP A 130 -0.60 20.08 3.79
C ASP A 130 -0.04 20.05 2.36
N GLU A 131 -0.71 20.74 1.44
CA GLU A 131 -0.40 20.69 0.00
C GLU A 131 1.03 21.16 -0.31
N GLU A 132 1.53 22.18 0.39
CA GLU A 132 2.86 22.75 0.15
C GLU A 132 3.95 21.72 0.48
N MET A 133 3.87 21.10 1.68
CA MET A 133 4.82 20.07 2.06
C MET A 133 4.64 18.78 1.25
N SER A 134 3.39 18.43 0.90
CA SER A 134 3.09 17.20 0.15
C SER A 134 3.56 17.25 -1.30
N ALA A 135 3.50 18.43 -1.93
CA ALA A 135 3.99 18.61 -3.29
C ALA A 135 5.48 18.24 -3.45
N LEU A 136 6.29 18.44 -2.41
CA LEU A 136 7.72 18.08 -2.39
C LEU A 136 7.96 16.57 -2.30
N MET A 137 6.94 15.79 -1.93
CA MET A 137 7.05 14.35 -1.64
C MET A 137 6.47 13.47 -2.75
N LYS A 138 5.92 14.07 -3.81
CA LYS A 138 5.26 13.37 -4.93
C LYS A 138 6.07 12.20 -5.49
N ASP A 139 7.39 12.39 -5.65
CA ASP A 139 8.29 11.40 -6.25
C ASP A 139 9.15 10.68 -5.20
N LYS A 140 8.74 10.71 -3.92
CA LYS A 140 9.46 9.98 -2.86
C LYS A 140 9.65 8.52 -3.27
N ALA A 141 10.87 8.02 -3.10
CA ALA A 141 11.18 6.62 -3.37
C ALA A 141 10.39 5.72 -2.39
N VAL A 142 9.71 4.73 -2.94
CA VAL A 142 8.93 3.73 -2.18
C VAL A 142 9.32 2.33 -2.60
N TRP A 143 9.17 1.38 -1.69
CA TRP A 143 9.42 -0.02 -1.98
C TRP A 143 8.31 -0.61 -2.84
N TRP A 144 8.70 -1.25 -3.93
CA TRP A 144 7.81 -1.93 -4.85
C TRP A 144 8.27 -3.38 -5.05
N TYR A 145 7.32 -4.31 -4.96
CA TYR A 145 7.52 -5.72 -5.23
C TYR A 145 6.77 -6.13 -6.50
N GLY A 146 7.50 -6.26 -7.60
CA GLY A 146 6.93 -6.56 -8.89
C GLY A 146 7.95 -7.18 -9.85
N ASN A 147 7.52 -7.47 -11.07
CA ASN A 147 8.35 -8.14 -12.07
C ASN A 147 8.65 -7.24 -13.29
N GLN A 148 9.57 -7.68 -14.15
CA GLN A 148 9.96 -6.92 -15.35
C GLN A 148 8.81 -6.63 -16.32
N ALA A 149 7.82 -7.52 -16.43
CA ALA A 149 6.66 -7.29 -17.30
C ALA A 149 5.75 -6.18 -16.75
N GLU A 150 5.54 -6.15 -15.43
CA GLU A 150 4.82 -5.08 -14.73
C GLU A 150 5.57 -3.75 -14.84
N ALA A 151 6.89 -3.75 -14.61
CA ALA A 151 7.73 -2.57 -14.75
C ALA A 151 7.68 -2.01 -16.18
N LYS A 152 7.77 -2.87 -17.19
CA LYS A 152 7.65 -2.46 -18.61
C LYS A 152 6.26 -1.93 -18.93
N ARG A 153 5.19 -2.56 -18.44
CA ARG A 153 3.80 -2.09 -18.65
C ARG A 153 3.57 -0.69 -18.10
N LEU A 154 4.16 -0.40 -16.95
CA LEU A 154 4.05 0.87 -16.26
C LEU A 154 5.13 1.88 -16.63
N ASN A 155 6.09 1.51 -17.50
CA ASN A 155 7.26 2.31 -17.84
C ASN A 155 8.06 2.79 -16.62
N LEU A 156 8.19 1.93 -15.59
CA LEU A 156 8.86 2.27 -14.34
C LEU A 156 10.36 2.49 -14.54
N LYS A 157 10.92 3.46 -13.82
CA LYS A 157 12.36 3.60 -13.63
C LYS A 157 12.73 2.96 -12.31
N LEU A 158 13.36 1.80 -12.38
CA LEU A 158 13.87 1.10 -11.20
C LEU A 158 15.11 1.87 -10.71
N LEU A 159 15.07 2.31 -9.45
CA LEU A 159 16.14 3.05 -8.76
C LEU A 159 17.15 2.11 -8.11
#